data_AF-A7UMA7-F1
#
_entry.id   AF-A7UMA7-F1
#
_cell.length_a   1.000
_cell.length_b   1.000
_cell.length_c   1.000
_cell.angle_alpha   90.00
_cell.angle_beta   90.00
_cell.angle_gamma   90.00
#
_symmetry.space_group_name_H-M   'P 1'
#
loop_
_entity.id
_entity.type
_entity.pdbx_description
1 polymer ?
#
loop_
_entity_poly.entity_id
_entity_poly.type
_entity_poly.pdbx_seq_one_letter_code
_entity_poly.pdbx_strand_id
1 'polypeptide(L)'
;NSQTTRTARLFAAAMVGIDLACKFSILTLSKASALESIKQCFSDWIMPVQHQTNGKSYEENAIEQTAIDYMSRHGFDFVDLEQPCQIPNNFSGYIKKFADQDDEYYIFSSVFKNEICKGFDEEAVKTVLYDLGWLQKNQKKRWQFQLYGKLRQSNKSERLGYFYKFSGICPK
;
A
#
# COMPACT_ATOMS: atom_id res chain seq x y z
N ASN A 1 -9.08 -4.38 16.06
CA ASN A 1 -8.38 -3.09 16.24
C ASN A 1 -8.06 -2.76 17.70
N SER A 2 -7.06 -3.41 18.29
CA SER A 2 -6.65 -3.16 19.70
C SER A 2 -6.10 -1.75 19.93
N GLN A 3 -5.44 -1.16 18.92
CA GLN A 3 -4.85 0.19 19.01
C GLN A 3 -5.93 1.29 19.08
N THR A 4 -6.95 1.24 18.22
CA THR A 4 -8.06 2.21 18.25
C THR A 4 -8.83 2.22 19.58
N THR A 5 -9.06 1.04 20.16
CA THR A 5 -9.71 0.89 21.47
C THR A 5 -8.86 1.48 22.59
N ARG A 6 -7.53 1.33 22.52
CA ARG A 6 -6.61 1.92 23.49
C ARG A 6 -6.64 3.44 23.43
N THR A 7 -6.61 4.01 22.23
CA THR A 7 -6.65 5.47 22.05
C THR A 7 -8.00 6.05 22.48
N ALA A 8 -9.11 5.39 22.15
CA ALA A 8 -10.45 5.82 22.62
C ALA A 8 -10.56 5.83 24.16
N ARG A 9 -9.97 4.83 24.84
CA ARG A 9 -9.90 4.81 26.32
C ARG A 9 -9.09 5.96 26.90
N LEU A 10 -8.01 6.37 26.24
CA LEU A 10 -7.21 7.53 26.68
C LEU A 10 -8.01 8.83 26.59
N PHE A 11 -8.75 9.05 25.49
CA PHE A 11 -9.64 10.20 25.37
C PHE A 11 -10.75 10.19 26.43
N ALA A 12 -11.35 9.02 26.72
CA ALA A 12 -12.33 8.89 27.79
C ALA A 12 -11.74 9.23 29.17
N ALA A 13 -10.54 8.74 29.48
CA ALA A 13 -9.85 9.05 30.72
C ALA A 13 -9.52 10.55 30.83
N ALA A 14 -9.07 11.18 29.73
CA ALA A 14 -8.79 12.61 29.68
C ALA A 14 -10.04 13.47 29.93
N MET A 15 -11.19 13.10 29.33
CA MET A 15 -12.46 13.78 29.57
C MET A 15 -12.89 13.72 31.05
N VAL A 16 -12.76 12.54 31.69
CA VAL A 16 -13.08 12.37 33.11
C VAL A 16 -12.14 13.17 34.00
N GLY A 17 -10.85 13.20 33.68
CA GLY A 17 -9.85 14.00 34.39
C GLY A 17 -10.16 15.50 34.32
N ILE A 18 -10.56 16.00 33.14
CA ILE A 18 -10.92 17.40 32.95
C ILE A 18 -12.24 17.75 33.66
N ASP A 19 -13.23 16.85 33.65
CA ASP A 19 -14.45 17.03 34.43
C ASP A 19 -14.17 17.18 35.93
N LEU A 20 -13.28 16.35 36.47
CA LEU A 20 -12.84 16.43 37.87
C LEU A 20 -12.05 17.72 38.14
N ALA A 21 -11.09 18.08 37.29
CA ALA A 21 -10.29 19.28 37.47
C ALA A 21 -11.13 20.57 37.46
N CYS A 22 -12.18 20.63 36.63
CA CYS A 22 -13.16 21.72 36.66
C CYS A 22 -14.00 21.72 37.94
N LYS A 23 -14.41 20.55 38.46
CA LYS A 23 -15.15 20.45 39.74
C LYS A 23 -14.35 20.99 40.92
N PHE A 24 -13.04 20.79 40.92
CA PHE A 24 -12.13 21.29 41.96
C PHE A 24 -11.59 22.69 41.68
N SER A 25 -12.10 23.39 40.65
CA SER A 25 -11.67 24.74 40.26
C SER A 25 -10.16 24.87 40.02
N ILE A 26 -9.51 23.79 39.57
CA ILE A 26 -8.07 23.77 39.25
C ILE A 26 -7.83 24.47 37.91
N LEU A 27 -8.78 24.32 36.98
CA LEU A 27 -8.71 24.93 35.65
C LEU A 27 -9.47 26.25 35.61
N THR A 28 -8.88 27.24 34.94
CA THR A 28 -9.49 28.55 34.66
C THR A 28 -10.48 28.52 33.50
N LEU A 29 -10.50 27.42 32.74
CA LEU A 29 -11.38 27.20 31.60
C LEU A 29 -12.77 26.74 32.04
N SER A 30 -13.81 27.17 31.32
CA SER A 30 -15.15 26.66 31.56
C SER A 30 -15.23 25.18 31.19
N LYS A 31 -15.90 24.39 32.03
CA LYS A 31 -16.12 22.95 31.81
C LYS A 31 -16.67 22.65 30.41
N ALA A 32 -17.60 23.47 29.93
CA ALA A 32 -18.19 23.31 28.61
C ALA A 32 -17.15 23.46 27.49
N SER A 33 -16.30 24.49 27.55
CA SER A 33 -15.26 24.74 26.55
C SER A 33 -14.17 23.67 26.54
N ALA A 34 -13.75 23.22 27.73
CA ALA A 34 -12.74 22.18 27.86
C ALA A 34 -13.22 20.83 27.31
N LEU A 35 -14.46 20.44 27.62
CA LEU A 35 -15.05 19.20 27.10
C LEU A 35 -15.28 19.26 25.59
N GLU A 36 -15.73 20.40 25.07
CA GLU A 36 -15.94 20.57 23.63
C GLU A 36 -14.62 20.48 22.86
N SER A 37 -13.54 21.06 23.39
CA SER A 37 -12.21 20.98 22.77
C SER A 37 -11.71 19.53 22.65
N ILE A 38 -11.90 18.70 23.70
CA ILE A 38 -11.50 17.28 23.65
C ILE A 38 -12.35 16.50 22.66
N LYS A 39 -13.66 16.77 22.62
CA LYS A 39 -14.56 16.15 21.63
C LYS A 39 -14.15 16.50 20.22
N GLN A 40 -13.77 17.74 19.97
CA GLN A 40 -13.23 18.17 18.67
C GLN A 40 -11.94 17.41 18.34
N CYS A 41 -10.98 17.35 19.27
CA CYS A 41 -9.76 16.56 19.06
C CYS A 41 -10.05 15.07 18.79
N PHE A 42 -11.04 14.49 19.47
CA PHE A 42 -11.47 13.11 19.23
C PHE A 42 -12.13 12.96 17.86
N SER A 43 -12.99 13.90 17.47
CA SER A 43 -13.64 13.94 16.16
C SER A 43 -12.63 14.07 15.04
N ASP A 44 -11.64 14.95 15.18
CA ASP A 44 -10.57 15.15 14.20
C ASP A 44 -9.64 13.94 14.11
N TRP A 45 -9.41 13.25 15.24
CA TRP A 45 -8.65 12.00 15.25
C TRP A 45 -9.43 10.84 14.64
N ILE A 46 -10.74 10.76 14.88
CA ILE A 46 -11.58 9.65 14.40
C ILE A 46 -12.04 9.86 12.96
N MET A 47 -12.11 11.10 12.45
CA MET A 47 -12.52 11.41 11.08
C MET A 47 -11.68 10.66 10.04
N PRO A 48 -10.33 10.69 10.07
CA PRO A 48 -9.49 9.92 9.15
C PRO A 48 -9.66 8.41 9.33
N VAL A 49 -10.05 7.95 10.53
CA VAL A 49 -10.31 6.54 10.85
C VAL A 49 -11.70 6.10 10.36
N GLN A 50 -12.70 7.00 10.34
CA GLN A 50 -14.08 6.74 9.94
C GLN A 50 -14.34 6.98 8.45
N HIS A 51 -13.66 7.96 7.84
CA HIS A 51 -13.65 8.19 6.39
C HIS A 51 -12.77 7.16 5.63
N GLN A 52 -12.26 6.13 6.31
CA GLN A 52 -11.76 4.89 5.70
C GLN A 52 -12.90 4.21 4.96
N THR A 53 -13.14 4.62 3.71
CA THR A 53 -14.28 4.28 2.87
C THR A 53 -14.47 2.79 2.56
N ASN A 54 -13.68 1.85 3.08
CA ASN A 54 -13.86 0.41 2.84
C ASN A 54 -13.34 -0.50 3.98
N GLY A 55 -13.20 -0.01 5.22
CA GLY A 55 -12.71 -0.83 6.33
C GLY A 55 -11.22 -1.21 6.27
N LYS A 56 -10.45 -0.55 5.39
CA LYS A 56 -9.01 -0.74 5.26
C LYS A 56 -8.23 -0.05 6.38
N SER A 57 -7.21 -0.72 6.92
CA SER A 57 -6.30 -0.15 7.93
C SER A 57 -5.47 1.00 7.36
N TYR A 58 -4.98 1.92 8.22
CA TYR A 58 -4.06 3.00 7.82
C TYR A 58 -2.84 2.47 7.07
N GLU A 59 -2.33 1.32 7.53
CA GLU A 59 -1.20 0.63 6.91
C GLU A 59 -1.52 0.14 5.50
N GLU A 60 -2.71 -0.40 5.28
CA GLU A 60 -3.15 -0.91 3.97
C GLU A 60 -3.30 0.22 2.94
N ASN A 61 -3.86 1.35 3.36
CA ASN A 61 -3.94 2.55 2.51
C ASN A 61 -2.54 3.12 2.22
N ALA A 62 -1.63 3.12 3.20
CA ALA A 62 -0.27 3.60 2.97
C ALA A 62 0.51 2.70 2.00
N ILE A 63 0.30 1.38 2.07
CA ILE A 63 0.86 0.40 1.13
C ILE A 63 0.30 0.63 -0.28
N GLU A 64 -1.01 0.82 -0.41
CA GLU A 64 -1.67 1.12 -1.69
C GLU A 64 -1.11 2.39 -2.32
N GLN A 65 -1.03 3.49 -1.56
CA GLN A 65 -0.48 4.76 -2.04
C GLN A 65 0.99 4.61 -2.47
N THR A 66 1.81 3.89 -1.69
CA THR A 66 3.22 3.64 -2.04
C THR A 66 3.36 2.89 -3.37
N ALA A 67 2.49 1.90 -3.60
CA ALA A 67 2.48 1.13 -4.84
C ALA A 67 2.03 1.99 -6.05
N ILE A 68 0.99 2.82 -5.88
CA ILE A 68 0.53 3.76 -6.92
C ILE A 68 1.64 4.73 -7.27
N ASP A 69 2.21 5.39 -6.26
CA ASP A 69 3.29 6.36 -6.39
C ASP A 69 4.48 5.81 -7.18
N TYR A 70 4.87 4.58 -6.84
CA TYR A 70 5.95 3.89 -7.52
C TYR A 70 5.62 3.66 -9.01
N MET A 71 4.42 3.19 -9.30
CA MET A 71 4.00 2.92 -10.68
C MET A 71 3.85 4.21 -11.49
N SER A 72 3.33 5.29 -10.89
CA SER A 72 3.23 6.60 -11.55
C SER A 72 4.61 7.18 -11.86
N ARG A 73 5.60 6.98 -10.99
CA ARG A 73 6.98 7.46 -11.21
C ARG A 73 7.77 6.61 -12.20
N HIS A 74 7.59 5.29 -12.18
CA HIS A 74 8.43 4.33 -12.90
C HIS A 74 7.68 3.54 -14.00
N GLY A 75 6.46 3.95 -14.37
CA GLY A 75 5.64 3.25 -15.36
C GLY A 75 6.29 3.12 -16.75
N PHE A 76 7.25 4.00 -17.09
CA PHE A 76 8.02 3.94 -18.33
C PHE A 76 9.30 3.08 -18.23
N ASP A 77 9.70 2.66 -17.03
CA ASP A 77 10.91 1.86 -16.79
C ASP A 77 10.66 0.35 -16.98
N PHE A 78 9.54 -0.02 -17.62
CA PHE A 78 9.19 -1.40 -17.93
C PHE A 78 9.49 -1.75 -19.39
N VAL A 79 10.14 -2.88 -19.60
CA VAL A 79 10.51 -3.36 -20.93
C VAL A 79 9.44 -4.32 -21.45
N ASP A 80 8.99 -4.10 -22.69
CA ASP A 80 8.05 -4.99 -23.35
C ASP A 80 8.70 -6.37 -23.60
N LEU A 81 8.03 -7.43 -23.14
CA LEU A 81 8.44 -8.82 -23.33
C LEU A 81 8.38 -9.29 -24.78
N GLU A 82 7.41 -8.81 -25.55
CA GLU A 82 7.18 -9.27 -26.92
C GLU A 82 8.00 -8.48 -27.93
N GLN A 83 8.21 -7.19 -27.67
CA GLN A 83 9.01 -6.30 -28.52
C GLN A 83 10.09 -5.55 -27.72
N PRO A 84 11.18 -6.22 -27.34
CA PRO A 84 12.29 -5.58 -26.63
C PRO A 84 13.09 -4.68 -27.60
N CYS A 85 12.63 -3.45 -27.84
CA CYS A 85 13.32 -2.51 -28.73
C CYS A 85 14.69 -2.10 -28.15
N GLN A 86 14.73 -1.71 -26.87
CA GLN A 86 15.94 -1.39 -26.10
C GLN A 86 15.72 -1.73 -24.63
N ILE A 87 16.62 -2.50 -24.03
CA ILE A 87 16.61 -2.79 -22.59
C ILE A 87 17.46 -1.70 -21.92
N PRO A 88 16.86 -0.78 -21.15
CA PRO A 88 17.62 0.22 -20.39
C PRO A 88 18.55 -0.46 -19.38
N ASN A 89 19.64 0.20 -18.99
CA ASN A 89 20.55 -0.34 -17.97
C ASN A 89 19.88 -0.46 -16.59
N ASN A 90 18.91 0.41 -16.30
CA ASN A 90 18.17 0.42 -15.05
C ASN A 90 16.68 0.38 -15.38
N PHE A 91 16.06 -0.79 -15.24
CA PHE A 91 14.66 -1.00 -15.54
C PHE A 91 14.00 -1.82 -14.44
N SER A 92 12.74 -1.54 -14.18
CA SER A 92 12.02 -2.02 -12.99
C SER A 92 11.46 -3.42 -13.17
N GLY A 93 11.33 -3.87 -14.43
CA GLY A 93 10.86 -5.19 -14.79
C GLY A 93 10.33 -5.24 -16.20
N TYR A 94 9.50 -6.25 -16.47
CA TYR A 94 8.92 -6.46 -17.77
C TYR A 94 7.42 -6.13 -17.79
N ILE A 95 6.91 -5.71 -18.94
CA ILE A 95 5.48 -5.58 -19.18
C ILE A 95 5.09 -6.50 -20.33
N LYS A 96 3.95 -7.17 -20.19
CA LYS A 96 3.30 -7.87 -21.28
C LYS A 96 1.99 -7.15 -21.56
N LYS A 97 1.94 -6.48 -22.70
CA LYS A 97 0.78 -5.71 -23.13
C LYS A 97 -0.20 -6.62 -23.84
N PHE A 98 -1.48 -6.48 -23.53
CA PHE A 98 -2.54 -7.21 -24.21
C PHE A 98 -3.51 -6.23 -24.86
N ALA A 99 -3.98 -6.54 -26.08
CA ALA A 99 -4.94 -5.68 -26.77
C ALA A 99 -6.33 -5.72 -26.12
N ASP A 100 -6.71 -6.87 -25.56
CA ASP A 100 -8.07 -7.16 -25.06
C ASP A 100 -8.15 -7.39 -23.54
N GLN A 101 -7.02 -7.28 -22.82
CA GLN A 101 -6.92 -7.56 -21.39
C GLN A 101 -6.05 -6.51 -20.69
N ASP A 102 -6.16 -6.43 -19.36
CA ASP A 102 -5.30 -5.56 -18.58
C ASP A 102 -3.82 -5.96 -18.73
N ASP A 103 -2.95 -4.96 -18.81
CA ASP A 103 -1.51 -5.15 -18.93
C ASP A 103 -0.96 -5.91 -17.71
N GLU A 104 -0.05 -6.85 -17.99
CA GLU A 104 0.63 -7.63 -16.97
C GLU A 104 2.03 -7.09 -16.72
N TYR A 105 2.27 -6.62 -15.49
CA TYR A 105 3.55 -6.11 -15.05
C TYR A 105 4.30 -7.19 -14.25
N TYR A 106 5.58 -7.36 -14.55
CA TYR A 106 6.48 -8.33 -13.92
C TYR A 106 7.64 -7.59 -13.27
N ILE A 107 7.53 -7.31 -11.97
CA ILE A 107 8.51 -6.51 -11.22
C ILE A 107 9.59 -7.41 -10.63
N PHE A 108 10.86 -6.96 -10.67
CA PHE A 108 11.95 -7.67 -10.01
C PHE A 108 11.74 -7.78 -8.50
N SER A 109 12.16 -8.91 -7.91
CA SER A 109 12.03 -9.12 -6.47
C SER A 109 12.83 -8.11 -5.63
N SER A 110 13.98 -7.64 -6.13
CA SER A 110 14.78 -6.59 -5.49
C SER A 110 14.05 -5.25 -5.46
N VAL A 111 13.47 -4.85 -6.59
CA VAL A 111 12.70 -3.61 -6.75
C VAL A 111 11.47 -3.62 -5.84
N PHE A 112 10.71 -4.73 -5.85
CA PHE A 112 9.53 -4.88 -4.99
C PHE A 112 9.87 -4.73 -3.50
N LYS A 113 10.97 -5.33 -3.04
CA LYS A 113 11.38 -5.22 -1.63
C LYS A 113 11.91 -3.84 -1.26
N ASN A 114 12.70 -3.21 -2.14
CA ASN A 114 13.39 -1.97 -1.83
C ASN A 114 12.51 -0.73 -1.99
N GLU A 115 11.56 -0.75 -2.94
CA GLU A 115 10.72 0.40 -3.28
C GLU A 115 9.30 0.23 -2.72
N ILE A 116 8.64 -0.90 -3.00
CA ILE A 116 7.22 -1.12 -2.65
C ILE A 116 7.06 -1.56 -1.19
N CYS A 117 7.94 -2.41 -0.67
CA CYS A 117 7.88 -2.88 0.72
C CYS A 117 8.62 -1.98 1.71
N LYS A 118 9.08 -0.81 1.28
CA LYS A 118 9.96 0.04 2.10
C LYS A 118 9.23 0.55 3.34
N GLY A 119 9.66 0.08 4.52
CA GLY A 119 9.08 0.49 5.80
C GLY A 119 7.83 -0.28 6.22
N PHE A 120 7.43 -1.31 5.47
CA PHE A 120 6.30 -2.17 5.78
C PHE A 120 6.73 -3.64 5.83
N ASP A 121 5.93 -4.49 6.47
CA ASP A 121 6.15 -5.93 6.45
C ASP A 121 5.84 -6.51 5.05
N GLU A 122 6.75 -7.34 4.52
CA GLU A 122 6.67 -7.86 3.16
C GLU A 122 5.46 -8.78 2.98
N GLU A 123 5.07 -9.54 4.01
CA GLU A 123 3.90 -10.43 3.95
C GLU A 123 2.59 -9.64 4.02
N ALA A 124 2.53 -8.61 4.85
CA ALA A 124 1.39 -7.69 4.90
C ALA A 124 1.18 -7.02 3.54
N VAL A 125 2.24 -6.45 2.95
CA VAL A 125 2.18 -5.79 1.62
C VAL A 125 1.65 -6.74 0.55
N LYS A 126 2.17 -7.98 0.49
CA LYS A 126 1.68 -8.99 -0.48
C LYS A 126 0.21 -9.31 -0.30
N THR A 127 -0.26 -9.41 0.94
CA THR A 127 -1.64 -9.75 1.25
C THR A 127 -2.58 -8.61 0.83
N VAL A 128 -2.24 -7.37 1.21
CA VAL A 128 -3.00 -6.17 0.83
C VAL A 128 -3.10 -6.02 -0.69
N LEU A 129 -1.96 -6.12 -1.39
CA LEU A 129 -1.95 -6.00 -2.85
C LEU A 129 -2.67 -7.15 -3.55
N TYR A 130 -2.73 -8.34 -2.93
CA TYR A 130 -3.50 -9.48 -3.44
C TYR A 130 -5.01 -9.28 -3.24
N ASP A 131 -5.42 -8.79 -2.07
CA ASP A 131 -6.82 -8.52 -1.75
C ASP A 131 -7.37 -7.37 -2.61
N LEU A 132 -6.51 -6.44 -3.01
CA LEU A 132 -6.80 -5.40 -4.02
C LEU A 132 -6.94 -5.95 -5.46
N GLY A 133 -6.55 -7.21 -5.70
CA GLY A 133 -6.53 -7.82 -7.04
C GLY A 133 -5.36 -7.36 -7.92
N TRP A 134 -4.41 -6.60 -7.36
CA TRP A 134 -3.27 -6.07 -8.11
C TRP A 134 -2.17 -7.10 -8.22
N LEU A 135 -1.81 -7.77 -7.12
CA LEU A 135 -0.79 -8.80 -7.08
C LEU A 135 -1.41 -10.17 -7.34
N GLN A 136 -0.84 -10.95 -8.26
CA GLN A 136 -1.33 -12.30 -8.54
C GLN A 136 -0.49 -13.37 -7.82
N LYS A 137 -1.11 -14.52 -7.56
CA LYS A 137 -0.43 -15.76 -7.14
C LYS A 137 -0.32 -16.71 -8.32
N ASN A 138 0.79 -17.41 -8.41
CA ASN A 138 0.99 -18.46 -9.40
C ASN A 138 0.06 -19.66 -9.11
N GLN A 139 -0.13 -20.56 -10.07
CA GLN A 139 -0.96 -21.78 -9.97
C GLN A 139 -0.61 -22.63 -8.74
N LYS A 140 0.65 -22.60 -8.28
CA LYS A 140 1.12 -23.28 -7.04
C LYS A 140 0.91 -22.46 -5.75
N LYS A 141 0.06 -21.43 -5.78
CA LYS A 141 -0.17 -20.45 -4.69
C LYS A 141 1.11 -19.72 -4.22
N ARG A 142 2.11 -19.60 -5.09
CA ARG A 142 3.37 -18.88 -4.81
C ARG A 142 3.28 -17.44 -5.31
N TRP A 143 3.92 -16.52 -4.59
CA TRP A 143 3.94 -15.10 -4.92
C TRP A 143 4.79 -14.76 -6.15
N GLN A 144 5.82 -15.56 -6.42
CA GLN A 144 6.75 -15.32 -7.52
C GLN A 144 6.43 -16.16 -8.75
N PHE A 145 6.55 -15.53 -9.91
CA PHE A 145 6.40 -16.13 -11.23
C PHE A 145 7.76 -16.33 -11.86
N GLN A 146 7.96 -17.50 -12.45
CA GLN A 146 9.14 -17.79 -13.23
C GLN A 146 8.86 -17.36 -14.66
N LEU A 147 9.62 -16.37 -15.15
CA LEU A 147 9.44 -15.83 -16.48
C LEU A 147 10.51 -16.37 -17.42
N TYR A 148 10.08 -16.68 -18.64
CA TYR A 148 10.93 -17.11 -19.74
C TYR A 148 10.75 -16.12 -20.89
N GLY A 149 11.84 -15.75 -21.53
CA GLY A 149 11.81 -14.79 -22.63
C GLY A 149 12.97 -15.02 -23.60
N LYS A 150 12.96 -14.27 -24.70
CA LYS A 150 14.04 -14.31 -25.68
C LYS A 150 15.03 -13.21 -25.34
N LEU A 151 16.28 -13.58 -25.04
CA LEU A 151 17.35 -12.59 -24.92
C LEU A 151 17.68 -12.05 -26.32
N ARG A 152 18.16 -10.80 -26.41
CA ARG A 152 18.30 -9.93 -27.59
C ARG A 152 18.93 -10.53 -28.86
N GLN A 153 19.47 -11.76 -28.82
CA GLN A 153 20.11 -12.45 -29.94
C GLN A 153 19.94 -13.98 -29.96
N SER A 154 19.19 -14.57 -29.01
CA SER A 154 19.00 -16.03 -28.94
C SER A 154 17.57 -16.39 -29.37
N ASN A 155 17.45 -17.28 -30.35
CA ASN A 155 16.15 -17.84 -30.73
C ASN A 155 15.64 -18.87 -29.70
N LYS A 156 16.45 -19.18 -28.67
CA LYS A 156 16.07 -20.05 -27.55
C LYS A 156 15.47 -19.20 -26.44
N SER A 157 14.38 -19.69 -25.86
CA SER A 157 13.79 -19.10 -24.67
C SER A 157 14.67 -19.43 -23.46
N GLU A 158 15.19 -18.39 -22.81
CA GLU A 158 15.98 -18.52 -21.59
C GLU A 158 15.19 -18.01 -20.39
N ARG A 159 15.57 -18.51 -19.21
CA ARG A 159 14.94 -18.12 -17.96
C ARG A 159 15.39 -16.73 -17.57
N LEU A 160 14.46 -15.78 -17.50
CA LEU A 160 14.74 -14.40 -17.12
C LEU A 160 14.88 -14.22 -15.60
N GLY A 161 14.22 -15.07 -14.81
CA GLY A 161 14.29 -15.02 -13.34
C GLY A 161 12.95 -15.22 -12.65
N TYR A 162 12.86 -14.70 -11.41
CA TYR A 162 11.64 -14.69 -10.60
C TYR A 162 11.13 -13.27 -10.40
N PHE A 163 9.85 -13.08 -10.66
CA PHE A 163 9.19 -11.77 -10.70
C PHE A 163 7.89 -11.79 -9.91
N TYR A 164 7.48 -10.64 -9.40
CA TYR A 164 6.14 -10.43 -8.87
C TYR A 164 5.23 -10.01 -10.02
N LYS A 165 4.13 -10.73 -10.21
CA LYS A 165 3.16 -10.45 -11.28
C LYS A 165 2.06 -9.57 -10.76
N PHE A 166 1.81 -8.53 -11.52
CA PHE A 166 0.89 -7.46 -11.22
C PHE A 166 -0.06 -7.28 -12.40
N SER A 167 -1.36 -7.14 -12.14
CA SER A 167 -2.39 -6.95 -13.19
C SER A 167 -3.16 -5.66 -12.93
N GLY A 168 -3.33 -4.84 -13.98
CA GLY A 168 -4.27 -3.72 -13.96
C GLY A 168 -3.94 -2.57 -13.00
N ILE A 169 -2.65 -2.22 -12.86
CA ILE A 169 -2.18 -1.27 -11.81
C ILE A 169 -2.29 0.20 -12.18
N CYS A 170 -2.86 0.52 -13.33
CA CYS A 170 -3.24 1.91 -13.59
C CYS A 170 -4.67 2.14 -13.10
N PRO A 171 -4.93 3.09 -12.17
CA PRO A 171 -6.27 3.67 -12.10
C PRO A 171 -6.58 4.24 -13.49
N LYS A 172 -7.69 3.81 -14.08
CA LYS A 172 -8.28 4.50 -15.23
C LYS A 172 -8.86 5.84 -14.77
#